data_AF-A0A0C6FKU2-F1
#
_entry.id   AF-A0A0C6FKU2-F1
#
_cell.length_a   1.000
_cell.length_b   1.000
_cell.length_c   1.000
_cell.angle_alpha   90.00
_cell.angle_beta   90.00
_cell.angle_gamma   90.00
#
_symmetry.space_group_name_H-M   'P 1'
#
loop_
_entity.id
_entity.type
_entity.pdbx_description
1 polymer ?
#
loop_
_entity_poly.entity_id
_entity_poly.type
_entity_poly.pdbx_seq_one_letter_code
_entity_poly.pdbx_strand_id
1 'polypeptide(L)' 'MPAFSLPLADSVSAPRPPRPTLLGLWWRRARDRRVLAALTPAQMRDTGLDPDTVRQESLKPFWRA' A
#
# COMPACT_ATOMS: atom_id res chain seq x y z
N MET A 1 9.08 -39.91 32.05
CA MET A 1 8.92 -39.22 30.74
C MET A 1 9.18 -37.74 30.98
N PRO A 2 10.31 -37.15 30.51
CA PRO A 2 10.54 -35.73 30.71
C PRO A 2 9.74 -34.93 29.67
N ALA A 3 8.96 -33.95 30.15
CA ALA A 3 8.28 -33.00 29.29
C ALA A 3 9.27 -31.90 28.89
N PHE A 4 9.63 -31.86 27.61
CA PHE A 4 10.44 -30.78 27.05
C PHE A 4 9.55 -29.56 26.81
N SER A 5 9.71 -28.52 27.61
CA SER A 5 9.11 -27.20 27.35
C SER A 5 9.87 -26.53 26.20
N LEU A 6 9.24 -26.48 25.02
CA LEU A 6 9.74 -25.70 23.89
C LEU A 6 9.72 -24.22 24.25
N PRO A 7 10.83 -23.48 24.06
CA PRO A 7 10.81 -22.03 24.24
C PRO A 7 9.90 -21.46 23.16
N LEU A 8 8.83 -20.77 23.57
CA LEU A 8 8.07 -19.91 22.67
C LEU A 8 9.09 -18.93 22.09
N ALA A 9 9.35 -19.05 20.79
CA ALA A 9 10.30 -18.18 20.10
C ALA A 9 10.00 -16.74 20.51
N ASP A 10 11.03 -16.06 21.03
CA ASP A 10 11.00 -14.60 21.22
C ASP A 10 10.39 -14.03 19.94
N SER A 11 9.27 -13.33 20.08
CA SER A 11 8.63 -12.68 18.94
C SER A 11 9.62 -11.66 18.43
N VAL A 12 10.45 -12.07 17.46
CA VAL A 12 11.47 -11.24 16.84
C VAL A 12 10.72 -10.06 16.26
N SER A 13 10.76 -8.94 16.99
CA SER A 13 10.06 -7.73 16.61
C SER A 13 10.65 -7.31 15.26
N ALA A 14 9.91 -7.57 14.19
CA ALA A 14 10.37 -7.29 12.85
C ALA A 14 10.78 -5.81 12.77
N PRO A 15 11.91 -5.49 12.14
CA PRO A 15 12.39 -4.13 12.06
C PRO A 15 11.30 -3.26 11.44
N ARG A 16 10.88 -2.22 12.18
CA ARG A 16 9.81 -1.33 11.72
C ARG A 16 10.34 -0.57 10.49
N PRO A 17 9.61 -0.59 9.36
CA PRO A 17 10.07 0.13 8.18
C PRO A 17 10.26 1.62 8.51
N PRO A 18 11.29 2.25 7.95
CA PRO A 18 11.56 3.66 8.19
C PRO A 18 10.33 4.48 7.80
N ARG A 19 9.96 5.45 8.66
CA ARG A 19 8.83 6.34 8.36
C ARG A 19 9.21 7.20 7.15
N PRO A 20 8.41 7.18 6.07
CA PRO A 20 8.67 8.06 4.94
C PRO A 20 8.57 9.51 5.41
N THR A 21 9.47 10.37 4.93
CA THR A 21 9.33 11.81 5.11
C THR A 21 8.01 12.26 4.48
N LEU A 22 7.42 13.35 4.99
CA LEU A 22 6.15 13.88 4.45
C LEU A 22 6.23 14.10 2.93
N LEU A 23 7.36 14.65 2.46
CA LEU A 23 7.62 14.82 1.03
C LEU A 23 7.70 13.49 0.29
N GLY A 24 8.40 12.49 0.83
CA GLY A 24 8.47 11.16 0.22
C GLY A 24 7.11 10.45 0.15
N LEU A 25 6.28 10.63 1.17
CA LEU A 25 4.90 10.12 1.19
C LEU A 25 4.04 10.80 0.12
N TRP A 26 4.11 12.13 0.03
CA TRP A 26 3.37 12.90 -0.96
C TRP A 26 3.81 12.58 -2.38
N TRP A 27 5.12 12.40 -2.61
CA TRP A 27 5.66 12.02 -3.91
C TRP A 27 5.21 10.62 -4.33
N ARG A 28 5.25 9.65 -3.40
CA ARG A 28 4.73 8.30 -3.63
C ARG A 28 3.23 8.35 -3.97
N ARG A 29 2.42 9.06 -3.18
CA ARG A 29 0.98 9.24 -3.45
C ARG A 29 0.69 9.88 -4.80
N ALA A 30 1.48 10.88 -5.20
CA ALA A 30 1.34 11.51 -6.50
C ALA A 30 1.70 10.55 -7.65
N ARG A 31 2.73 9.71 -7.46
CA ARG A 31 3.11 8.68 -8.43
C ARG A 31 2.03 7.61 -8.56
N ASP A 32 1.54 7.08 -7.45
CA ASP A 32 0.53 6.02 -7.45
C ASP A 32 -0.78 6.50 -8.11
N ARG A 33 -1.21 7.74 -7.83
CA ARG A 33 -2.39 8.33 -8.49
C ARG A 33 -2.21 8.58 -9.98
N ARG A 34 -0.99 8.92 -10.43
CA ARG A 34 -0.70 8.99 -11.88
C ARG A 34 -0.77 7.62 -12.55
N VAL A 35 -0.32 6.57 -11.88
CA VAL A 35 -0.47 5.20 -12.38
C VAL A 35 -1.93 4.83 -12.49
N LEU A 36 -2.74 5.14 -11.47
CA LEU A 36 -4.20 4.96 -11.52
C LEU A 36 -4.85 5.75 -12.67
N ALA A 37 -4.44 7.00 -12.89
CA ALA A 37 -4.94 7.82 -14.01
C ALA A 37 -4.52 7.28 -15.39
N ALA A 38 -3.37 6.60 -15.47
CA ALA A 38 -2.83 6.02 -16.70
C ALA A 38 -3.30 4.57 -16.94
N LEU A 39 -4.01 3.95 -16.00
CA LEU A 39 -4.55 2.60 -16.18
C LEU A 39 -5.50 2.60 -17.37
N THR A 40 -5.33 1.61 -18.25
CA THR A 40 -6.26 1.41 -19.35
C THR A 40 -7.56 0.76 -18.85
N PRO A 41 -8.71 1.01 -19.49
CA PRO A 41 -9.96 0.37 -19.12
C PRO A 41 -9.90 -1.17 -19.15
N ALA A 42 -9.06 -1.75 -20.01
CA ALA A 42 -8.82 -3.19 -20.05
C ALA A 42 -8.14 -3.68 -18.75
N GLN A 43 -7.06 -3.02 -18.33
CA GLN A 43 -6.37 -3.34 -17.08
C GLN A 43 -7.28 -3.15 -15.85
N MET A 44 -8.15 -2.13 -15.86
CA MET A 44 -9.13 -1.94 -14.79
C MET A 44 -10.09 -3.12 -14.70
N ARG A 45 -10.62 -3.61 -15.83
CA ARG A 45 -11.46 -4.81 -15.87
C ARG A 45 -10.72 -6.06 -15.39
N ASP A 46 -9.47 -6.23 -15.82
CA ASP A 46 -8.65 -7.39 -15.44
C ASP A 46 -8.34 -7.44 -13.94
N THR A 47 -8.24 -6.28 -13.29
CA THR A 47 -8.06 -6.17 -11.82
C THR A 47 -9.37 -6.09 -11.05
N GLY A 48 -10.52 -6.05 -11.72
CA GLY A 48 -11.82 -5.84 -11.08
C GLY A 48 -11.99 -4.45 -10.45
N LEU A 49 -11.21 -3.47 -10.91
CA LEU A 49 -11.28 -2.09 -10.45
C LEU A 49 -12.40 -1.36 -11.17
N ASP A 50 -13.25 -0.69 -10.39
CA ASP A 50 -14.32 0.15 -10.91
C ASP A 50 -13.74 1.45 -11.51
N PRO A 51 -14.00 1.76 -12.80
CA PRO A 51 -13.38 2.90 -13.48
C PRO A 51 -13.80 4.25 -12.90
N ASP A 52 -15.02 4.37 -12.35
CA ASP A 52 -15.48 5.57 -11.66
C ASP A 52 -14.72 5.79 -10.35
N THR A 53 -14.52 4.71 -9.58
CA THR A 53 -13.69 4.72 -8.37
C THR A 53 -12.25 5.11 -8.68
N VAL A 54 -11.64 4.55 -9.73
CA VAL A 54 -10.28 4.92 -10.16
C VAL A 54 -10.20 6.39 -10.55
N ARG A 55 -11.22 6.91 -11.23
CA ARG A 55 -11.31 8.33 -11.59
C ARG A 55 -11.45 9.23 -10.36
N GLN A 56 -12.28 8.86 -9.39
CA GLN A 56 -12.40 9.60 -8.13
C GLN A 56 -11.09 9.58 -7.33
N GLU A 57 -10.43 8.43 -7.20
CA GLU A 57 -9.16 8.29 -6.48
C GLU A 57 -8.01 9.06 -7.14
N SER A 58 -7.97 9.09 -8.48
CA SER A 58 -6.95 9.82 -9.24
C SER A 58 -7.12 11.34 -9.18
N LEU A 59 -8.36 11.83 -9.02
CA LEU A 59 -8.65 13.25 -8.84
C LEU A 59 -8.34 13.76 -7.41
N LYS A 60 -8.17 12.86 -6.42
CA LYS A 60 -7.85 13.29 -5.06
C LYS A 60 -6.48 13.99 -5.02
N PRO A 61 -6.37 15.16 -4.36
CA PRO A 61 -5.08 15.80 -4.18
C PRO A 61 -4.12 14.91 -3.38
N PHE A 62 -2.84 14.91 -3.75
CA PHE A 62 -1.83 13.99 -3.19
C PHE A 62 -1.65 14.13 -1.67
N TRP A 63 -1.93 15.32 -1.12
CA TRP A 63 -1.84 15.62 0.31
C TRP A 63 -3.03 15.09 1.12
N ARG A 64 -4.13 14.72 0.46
CA ARG A 64 -5.35 14.23 1.11
C ARG A 64 -5.36 12.70 1.10
N ALA A 65 -5.51 12.12 2.30
CA ALA A 65 -5.79 10.70 2.49
C ALA A 65 -7.29 10.47 2.31
#